data_AF-A0A7K1U2W0-F1
#
_entry.id   AF-A0A7K1U2W0-F1
#
_cell.length_a   1.000
_cell.length_b   1.000
_cell.length_c   1.000
_cell.angle_alpha   90.00
_cell.angle_beta   90.00
_cell.angle_gamma   90.00
#
_symmetry.space_group_name_H-M   'P 1'
#
loop_
_entity.id
_entity.type
_entity.pdbx_description
1 polymer ?
#
loop_
_entity_poly.entity_id
_entity_poly.type
_entity_poly.pdbx_seq_one_letter_code
_entity_poly.pdbx_strand_id
1 'polypeptide(L)'
;MALSSAHFFLSFPYYTDFGSKYGCPKKRKEIKYTCFSKKGYYATVINHDMNWPQIIPLLLGVVGGAIGAYFQSLFQHKKQMKENEYAVKKQRYFCINLLLLAKVDLPNNLQFLLAQRPNLTTEELLDKEIEVEYFNSFIFASDKVILGLKKFINSPSYDTYYFVCNAMRNDLWGNKISLPKIRTNRVTIERQ
;
A
#
# COMPACT_ATOMS: atom_id res chain seq x y z
N MET A 1 -3.12 6.47 41.82
CA MET A 1 -2.28 6.00 40.71
C MET A 1 -2.98 6.34 39.41
N ALA A 2 -2.59 7.45 38.78
CA ALA A 2 -3.16 7.92 37.52
C ALA A 2 -2.34 7.32 36.37
N LEU A 3 -2.88 6.31 35.70
CA LEU A 3 -2.28 5.76 34.49
C LEU A 3 -2.64 6.66 33.31
N SER A 4 -1.62 7.39 32.88
CA SER A 4 -1.57 8.22 31.67
C SER A 4 -1.90 7.37 30.45
N SER A 5 -3.10 7.60 29.90
CA SER A 5 -3.55 7.07 28.62
C SER A 5 -2.77 7.75 27.49
N ALA A 6 -1.71 7.08 27.05
CA ALA A 6 -1.01 7.40 25.82
C ALA A 6 -1.97 7.23 24.65
N HIS A 7 -2.57 8.34 24.22
CA HIS A 7 -3.24 8.47 22.94
C HIS A 7 -2.20 8.27 21.83
N PHE A 8 -1.96 7.01 21.47
CA PHE A 8 -1.30 6.64 20.22
C PHE A 8 -2.32 6.88 19.10
N PHE A 9 -2.59 8.17 18.85
CA PHE A 9 -3.35 8.65 17.70
C PHE A 9 -2.50 8.34 16.47
N LEU A 10 -2.66 7.13 15.94
CA LEU A 10 -2.34 6.83 14.57
C LEU A 10 -3.30 7.66 13.72
N SER A 11 -2.93 8.92 13.50
CA SER A 11 -3.49 9.77 12.45
C SER A 11 -3.10 9.15 11.12
N PHE A 12 -3.76 8.05 10.77
CA PHE A 12 -3.76 7.53 9.42
C PHE A 12 -4.49 8.58 8.58
N PRO A 13 -3.83 9.17 7.56
CA PRO A 13 -4.48 10.13 6.68
C PRO A 13 -5.51 9.36 5.83
N TYR A 14 -6.73 9.26 6.35
CA TYR A 14 -7.84 8.68 5.63
C TYR A 14 -8.53 9.78 4.82
N TYR A 15 -8.37 9.66 3.50
CA TYR A 15 -9.44 9.91 2.55
C TYR A 15 -10.01 11.33 2.44
N THR A 16 -9.17 12.37 2.44
CA THR A 16 -9.51 13.65 1.79
C THR A 16 -8.68 13.94 0.54
N ASP A 17 -7.86 12.99 0.07
CA ASP A 17 -6.89 13.30 -1.00
C ASP A 17 -6.62 12.16 -1.98
N PHE A 18 -7.68 11.49 -2.46
CA PHE A 18 -7.61 10.73 -3.72
C PHE A 18 -7.72 11.66 -4.96
N GLY A 19 -7.90 12.97 -4.73
CA GLY A 19 -8.01 14.00 -5.77
C GLY A 19 -6.74 14.79 -6.07
N SER A 20 -5.69 14.80 -5.23
CA SER A 20 -4.52 15.66 -5.48
C SER A 20 -3.13 15.00 -5.36
N LYS A 21 -3.03 13.68 -5.13
CA LYS A 21 -1.74 12.97 -5.19
C LYS A 21 -1.32 12.41 -6.55
N TYR A 22 -2.12 12.63 -7.59
CA TYR A 22 -1.59 12.83 -8.96
C TYR A 22 -1.51 14.32 -9.30
N GLY A 23 -1.42 15.19 -8.29
CA GLY A 23 -0.71 16.44 -8.45
C GLY A 23 0.66 16.11 -9.03
N CYS A 24 0.82 16.38 -10.32
CA CYS A 24 2.10 16.68 -10.93
C CYS A 24 2.91 17.43 -9.86
N PRO A 25 4.10 16.96 -9.44
CA PRO A 25 4.80 17.50 -8.27
C PRO A 25 5.06 19.01 -8.45
N LYS A 26 4.10 19.81 -7.97
CA LYS A 26 4.10 21.28 -7.97
C LYS A 26 4.23 21.78 -6.53
N LYS A 27 5.20 21.22 -5.81
CA LYS A 27 6.16 22.04 -5.05
C LYS A 27 7.51 21.40 -5.26
N ARG A 28 8.06 21.67 -6.45
CA ARG A 28 9.47 21.99 -6.61
C ARG A 28 9.80 22.87 -5.40
N LYS A 29 10.38 22.28 -4.34
CA LYS A 29 11.28 23.04 -3.49
C LYS A 29 12.10 23.81 -4.52
N GLU A 30 12.15 25.13 -4.41
CA GLU A 30 13.24 25.85 -5.03
C GLU A 30 14.49 25.18 -4.46
N ILE A 31 14.94 24.12 -5.15
CA ILE A 31 16.33 23.84 -5.35
C ILE A 31 16.73 25.17 -5.96
N LYS A 32 17.16 26.09 -5.09
CA LYS A 32 18.14 27.07 -5.47
C LYS A 32 19.23 26.21 -6.05
N TYR A 33 19.14 26.00 -7.36
CA TYR A 33 20.30 25.74 -8.16
C TYR A 33 21.10 27.00 -7.89
N THR A 34 21.91 26.97 -6.84
CA THR A 34 23.17 27.68 -6.91
C THR A 34 23.76 27.10 -8.18
N CYS A 35 23.60 27.86 -9.26
CA CYS A 35 24.40 27.73 -10.44
C CYS A 35 25.82 27.90 -9.92
N PHE A 36 26.38 26.80 -9.43
CA PHE A 36 27.77 26.72 -9.11
C PHE A 36 28.43 26.65 -10.47
N SER A 37 28.54 27.84 -11.07
CA SER A 37 29.39 28.13 -12.21
C SER A 37 30.82 27.93 -11.75
N LYS A 38 31.20 26.69 -11.48
CA LYS A 38 32.59 26.27 -11.63
C LYS A 38 32.81 26.20 -13.14
N LYS A 39 33.16 27.35 -13.71
CA LYS A 39 34.02 27.43 -14.89
C LYS A 39 35.40 26.89 -14.48
N GLY A 40 35.45 25.60 -14.16
CA GLY A 40 36.69 24.85 -14.09
C GLY A 40 36.84 24.24 -15.47
N TYR A 41 37.57 24.94 -16.34
CA TYR A 41 38.04 24.37 -17.59
C TYR A 41 38.91 23.19 -17.22
N TYR A 42 38.40 21.97 -17.37
CA TYR A 42 39.26 20.80 -17.46
C TYR A 42 39.94 20.92 -18.83
N ALA A 43 41.08 21.59 -18.85
CA ALA A 43 42.02 21.48 -19.96
C ALA A 43 42.52 20.03 -19.92
N THR A 44 41.80 19.14 -20.61
CA THR A 44 42.34 17.83 -20.98
C THR A 44 43.46 18.13 -21.96
N VAL A 45 44.69 18.13 -21.44
CA VAL A 45 45.91 18.06 -22.26
C VAL A 45 45.81 16.72 -22.98
N ILE A 46 45.39 16.77 -24.26
CA ILE A 46 45.34 15.60 -25.13
C ILE A 46 46.79 15.32 -25.51
N ASN A 47 47.46 14.50 -24.70
CA ASN A 47 48.75 13.95 -25.09
C ASN A 47 48.52 13.12 -26.37
N HIS A 48 49.17 13.52 -27.46
CA HIS A 48 48.99 12.96 -28.80
C HIS A 48 49.56 11.54 -28.98
N ASP A 49 50.14 10.95 -27.93
CA ASP A 49 50.80 9.64 -27.96
C ASP A 49 49.96 8.53 -27.31
N MET A 50 48.63 8.60 -27.43
CA MET A 50 47.76 7.55 -26.88
C MET A 50 47.81 6.30 -27.75
N ASN A 51 48.50 5.28 -27.24
CA ASN A 51 48.73 3.99 -27.88
C ASN A 51 47.38 3.31 -28.21
N TRP A 52 47.15 3.02 -29.50
CA TRP A 52 45.94 2.40 -30.06
C TRP A 52 45.31 1.24 -29.25
N PRO A 53 46.09 0.31 -28.64
CA PRO A 53 45.51 -0.79 -27.85
C PRO A 53 44.70 -0.36 -26.61
N GLN A 54 44.81 0.89 -26.15
CA GLN A 54 44.07 1.36 -24.96
C GLN A 54 42.69 1.98 -25.27
N ILE A 55 42.39 2.31 -26.52
CA ILE A 55 41.13 2.99 -26.91
C ILE A 55 39.95 2.00 -26.96
N ILE A 56 40.22 0.77 -27.43
CA ILE A 56 39.21 -0.29 -27.60
C ILE A 56 38.48 -0.64 -26.29
N PRO A 57 39.15 -0.92 -25.15
CA PRO A 57 38.46 -1.23 -23.90
C PRO A 57 37.65 -0.04 -23.36
N LEU A 58 38.08 1.19 -23.64
CA LEU A 58 37.40 2.41 -23.20
C LEU A 58 36.05 2.57 -23.93
N LEU A 59 36.02 2.37 -25.25
CA LEU A 59 34.78 2.39 -26.03
C LEU A 59 33.82 1.27 -25.64
N LEU A 60 34.32 0.05 -25.42
CA LEU A 60 33.50 -1.08 -24.96
C LEU A 60 32.91 -0.81 -23.57
N GLY A 61 33.67 -0.16 -22.67
CA GLY A 61 33.19 0.24 -21.35
C GLY A 61 32.05 1.24 -21.41
N VAL A 62 32.13 2.25 -22.30
CA VAL A 62 31.05 3.25 -22.45
C VAL A 62 29.78 2.62 -23.01
N VAL A 63 29.90 1.80 -24.06
CA VAL A 63 28.73 1.13 -24.68
C VAL A 63 28.09 0.15 -23.70
N GLY A 64 28.89 -0.65 -22.99
CA GLY A 64 28.40 -1.57 -21.97
C GLY A 64 27.70 -0.85 -20.81
N GLY A 65 28.27 0.28 -20.34
CA GLY A 65 27.69 1.10 -19.29
C GLY A 65 26.33 1.70 -19.67
N ALA A 66 26.19 2.21 -20.89
CA ALA A 66 24.94 2.78 -21.39
C ALA A 66 23.82 1.74 -21.48
N ILE A 67 24.12 0.54 -21.99
CA ILE A 67 23.16 -0.57 -22.08
C ILE A 67 22.76 -1.05 -20.68
N GLY A 68 23.73 -1.21 -19.76
CA GLY A 68 23.45 -1.61 -18.39
C GLY A 68 22.53 -0.64 -17.65
N ALA A 69 22.79 0.66 -17.76
CA ALA A 69 21.97 1.71 -17.14
C ALA A 69 20.53 1.71 -17.69
N TYR A 70 20.35 1.47 -18.99
CA TYR A 70 19.04 1.36 -19.62
C TYR A 70 18.22 0.19 -19.04
N PHE A 71 18.80 -1.01 -18.98
CA PHE A 71 18.11 -2.16 -18.38
C PHE A 71 17.82 -1.96 -16.89
N GLN A 72 18.77 -1.40 -16.13
CA GLN A 72 18.57 -1.10 -14.71
C GLN A 72 17.39 -0.14 -14.50
N SER A 73 17.27 0.90 -15.34
CA SER A 73 16.16 1.84 -15.29
C SER A 73 14.81 1.14 -15.52
N LEU A 74 14.71 0.26 -16.52
CA LEU A 74 13.50 -0.50 -16.78
C LEU A 74 13.11 -1.43 -15.63
N PHE A 75 14.09 -2.12 -15.02
CA PHE A 75 13.84 -2.98 -13.86
C PHE A 75 13.40 -2.18 -12.64
N GLN A 76 14.02 -1.03 -12.38
CA GLN A 76 13.62 -0.12 -11.30
C GLN A 76 12.20 0.39 -11.51
N HIS A 77 11.84 0.77 -12.73
CA HIS A 77 10.50 1.27 -13.04
C HIS A 77 9.42 0.20 -12.82
N LYS A 78 9.67 -1.04 -13.27
CA LYS A 78 8.76 -2.18 -13.02
C LYS A 78 8.62 -2.47 -11.53
N LYS A 79 9.71 -2.39 -10.77
CA LYS A 79 9.70 -2.60 -9.32
C LYS A 79 8.87 -1.51 -8.61
N GLN A 80 9.09 -0.24 -8.96
CA GLN A 80 8.32 0.88 -8.39
C GLN A 80 6.82 0.76 -8.65
N MET A 81 6.42 0.35 -9.86
CA MET A 81 4.99 0.17 -10.18
C MET A 81 4.35 -0.93 -9.33
N LYS A 82 5.04 -2.07 -9.17
CA LYS A 82 4.57 -3.16 -8.29
C LYS A 82 4.51 -2.75 -6.82
N GLU A 83 5.49 -1.98 -6.35
CA GLU A 83 5.50 -1.46 -4.97
C GLU A 83 4.34 -0.49 -4.73
N ASN A 84 4.05 0.39 -5.69
CA ASN A 84 2.93 1.32 -5.62
C ASN A 84 1.58 0.57 -5.61
N GLU A 85 1.41 -0.39 -6.51
CA GLU A 85 0.22 -1.25 -6.56
C GLU A 85 0.01 -1.98 -5.23
N TYR A 86 1.08 -2.58 -4.71
CA TYR A 86 1.05 -3.29 -3.43
C TYR A 86 0.71 -2.37 -2.25
N ALA A 87 1.25 -1.15 -2.23
CA ALA A 87 0.96 -0.17 -1.19
C ALA A 87 -0.52 0.26 -1.19
N VAL A 88 -1.08 0.54 -2.38
CA VAL A 88 -2.50 0.89 -2.54
C VAL A 88 -3.39 -0.28 -2.10
N LYS A 89 -3.09 -1.50 -2.54
CA LYS A 89 -3.82 -2.71 -2.18
C LYS A 89 -3.80 -2.97 -0.67
N LYS A 90 -2.64 -2.86 -0.03
CA LYS A 90 -2.48 -2.99 1.42
C LYS A 90 -3.32 -1.98 2.19
N GLN A 91 -3.31 -0.71 1.76
CA GLN A 91 -4.09 0.34 2.40
C GLN A 91 -5.59 0.07 2.30
N ARG A 92 -6.07 -0.31 1.11
CA ARG A 92 -7.49 -0.66 0.88
C ARG A 92 -7.92 -1.84 1.73
N TYR A 93 -7.14 -2.92 1.77
CA TYR A 93 -7.47 -4.09 2.59
C TYR A 93 -7.51 -3.79 4.07
N PHE A 94 -6.62 -2.94 4.58
CA PHE A 94 -6.69 -2.51 5.97
C PHE A 94 -8.02 -1.79 6.26
N CYS A 95 -8.46 -0.96 5.33
CA CYS A 95 -9.72 -0.24 5.44
C CYS A 95 -10.94 -1.16 5.43
N ILE A 96 -10.99 -2.08 4.46
CA ILE A 96 -12.05 -3.09 4.37
C ILE A 96 -12.09 -3.92 5.65
N ASN A 97 -10.93 -4.41 6.10
CA ASN A 97 -10.86 -5.23 7.31
C ASN A 97 -11.45 -4.53 8.55
N LEU A 98 -11.22 -3.23 8.70
CA LEU A 98 -11.79 -2.44 9.77
C LEU A 98 -13.32 -2.35 9.68
N LEU A 99 -13.86 -2.11 8.47
CA LEU A 99 -15.30 -2.06 8.23
C LEU A 99 -15.97 -3.42 8.53
N LEU A 100 -15.37 -4.52 8.06
CA LEU A 100 -15.89 -5.86 8.31
C LEU A 100 -15.88 -6.20 9.81
N LEU A 101 -14.79 -5.89 10.51
CA LEU A 101 -14.67 -6.14 11.96
C LEU A 101 -15.72 -5.33 12.75
N ALA A 102 -15.95 -4.09 12.35
CA ALA A 102 -16.99 -3.26 12.95
C ALA A 102 -18.39 -3.82 12.71
N LYS A 103 -18.66 -4.39 11.53
CA LYS A 103 -19.96 -5.01 11.22
C LYS A 103 -20.21 -6.30 12.01
N VAL A 104 -19.17 -7.09 12.29
CA VAL A 104 -19.31 -8.34 13.07
C VAL A 104 -19.60 -8.08 14.55
N ASP A 105 -19.01 -7.04 15.14
CA ASP A 105 -19.22 -6.70 16.56
C ASP A 105 -19.46 -5.20 16.74
N LEU A 106 -20.67 -4.80 16.34
CA LEU A 106 -21.14 -3.42 16.30
C LEU A 106 -21.00 -2.67 17.64
N PRO A 107 -21.48 -3.18 18.79
CA PRO A 107 -21.48 -2.38 20.02
C PRO A 107 -20.07 -2.09 20.58
N ASN A 108 -19.13 -3.01 20.41
CA ASN A 108 -17.78 -2.87 20.95
C ASN A 108 -16.85 -2.09 20.01
N ASN A 109 -16.99 -2.29 18.69
CA ASN A 109 -16.04 -1.73 17.71
C ASN A 109 -16.51 -0.41 17.09
N LEU A 110 -17.78 -0.02 17.25
CA LEU A 110 -18.30 1.22 16.66
C LEU A 110 -17.57 2.46 17.19
N GLN A 111 -17.19 2.51 18.47
CA GLN A 111 -16.46 3.67 19.01
C GLN A 111 -15.08 3.86 18.36
N PHE A 112 -14.36 2.75 18.12
CA PHE A 112 -13.07 2.79 17.46
C PHE A 112 -13.21 3.20 15.98
N LEU A 113 -14.28 2.73 15.32
CA LEU A 113 -14.59 3.11 13.96
C LEU A 113 -14.97 4.59 13.86
N LEU A 114 -15.79 5.10 14.78
CA LEU A 114 -16.20 6.51 14.85
C LEU A 114 -15.01 7.45 15.10
N ALA A 115 -14.02 7.03 15.88
CA ALA A 115 -12.79 7.79 16.09
C ALA A 115 -12.01 8.00 14.78
N GLN A 116 -12.09 7.06 13.83
CA GLN A 116 -11.42 7.15 12.53
C GLN A 116 -12.33 7.70 11.42
N ARG A 117 -13.64 7.46 11.53
CA ARG A 117 -14.66 7.79 10.52
C ARG A 117 -15.94 8.26 11.23
N PRO A 118 -16.01 9.51 11.67
CA PRO A 118 -17.15 10.03 12.42
C PRO A 118 -18.46 10.06 11.62
N ASN A 119 -18.38 9.97 10.28
CA ASN A 119 -19.54 9.97 9.39
C ASN A 119 -20.31 8.63 9.40
N LEU A 120 -19.73 7.55 9.91
CA LEU A 120 -20.34 6.22 9.94
C LEU A 120 -21.08 5.99 11.26
N THR A 121 -22.20 6.69 11.43
CA THR A 121 -22.98 6.67 12.68
C THR A 121 -24.04 5.57 12.73
N THR A 122 -24.50 5.10 11.57
CA THR A 122 -25.59 4.10 11.47
C THR A 122 -25.11 2.83 10.80
N GLU A 123 -25.74 1.71 11.17
CA GLU A 123 -25.47 0.40 10.57
C GLU A 123 -25.74 0.38 9.06
N GLU A 124 -26.79 1.07 8.60
CA GLU A 124 -27.10 1.18 7.17
C GLU A 124 -26.00 1.88 6.36
N LEU A 125 -25.37 2.91 6.94
CA LEU A 125 -24.23 3.59 6.31
C LEU A 125 -23.00 2.69 6.26
N LEU A 126 -22.79 1.88 7.29
CA LEU A 126 -21.72 0.88 7.32
C LEU A 126 -21.92 -0.17 6.21
N ASP A 127 -23.14 -0.64 6.01
CA ASP A 127 -23.47 -1.61 4.96
C ASP A 127 -23.25 -1.04 3.56
N LYS A 128 -23.70 0.20 3.33
CA LYS A 128 -23.44 0.90 2.06
C LYS A 128 -21.94 1.09 1.81
N GLU A 129 -21.16 1.43 2.82
CA GLU A 129 -19.72 1.60 2.68
C GLU A 129 -19.01 0.27 2.36
N ILE A 130 -19.42 -0.83 3.00
CA ILE A 130 -18.92 -2.18 2.71
C ILE A 130 -19.26 -2.57 1.27
N GLU A 131 -20.46 -2.25 0.79
CA GLU A 131 -20.89 -2.50 -0.59
C GLU A 131 -20.06 -1.69 -1.61
N VAL A 132 -19.81 -0.41 -1.33
CA VAL A 132 -18.93 0.44 -2.15
C VAL A 132 -17.52 -0.14 -2.23
N GLU A 133 -16.93 -0.54 -1.10
CA GLU A 133 -15.62 -1.16 -1.10
C GLU A 133 -15.60 -2.55 -1.78
N TYR A 134 -16.71 -3.29 -1.73
CA TYR A 134 -16.88 -4.51 -2.52
C TYR A 134 -16.79 -4.25 -4.02
N PHE A 135 -17.50 -3.24 -4.55
CA PHE A 135 -17.41 -2.89 -5.97
C PHE A 135 -16.01 -2.35 -6.34
N ASN A 136 -15.40 -1.53 -5.48
CA ASN A 136 -14.03 -1.05 -5.70
C ASN A 136 -13.01 -2.19 -5.74
N SER A 137 -13.26 -3.28 -5.00
CA SER A 137 -12.35 -4.43 -4.94
C SER A 137 -12.15 -5.14 -6.28
N PHE A 138 -13.10 -5.05 -7.22
CA PHE A 138 -12.98 -5.64 -8.55
C PHE A 138 -11.78 -5.12 -9.36
N ILE A 139 -11.27 -3.92 -9.03
CA ILE A 139 -10.18 -3.29 -9.76
C ILE A 139 -8.81 -3.86 -9.32
N PHE A 140 -8.67 -4.30 -8.07
CA PHE A 140 -7.36 -4.58 -7.47
C PHE A 140 -7.25 -5.89 -6.68
N ALA A 141 -8.38 -6.52 -6.36
CA ALA A 141 -8.43 -7.71 -5.52
C ALA A 141 -8.56 -8.99 -6.35
N SER A 142 -8.04 -10.09 -5.81
CA SER A 142 -8.24 -11.43 -6.39
C SER A 142 -9.69 -11.90 -6.26
N ASP A 143 -10.09 -12.81 -7.15
CA ASP A 143 -11.43 -13.43 -7.16
C ASP A 143 -11.84 -14.04 -5.83
N LYS A 144 -10.86 -14.59 -5.07
CA LYS A 144 -11.11 -15.18 -3.76
C LYS A 144 -11.53 -14.14 -2.73
N VAL A 145 -10.94 -12.95 -2.78
CA VAL A 145 -11.31 -11.82 -1.90
C VAL A 145 -12.70 -11.34 -2.27
N ILE A 146 -12.98 -11.15 -3.55
CA ILE A 146 -14.30 -10.72 -4.07
C ILE A 146 -15.39 -11.72 -3.65
N LEU A 147 -15.14 -13.02 -3.82
CA LEU A 147 -16.07 -14.06 -3.39
C LEU A 147 -16.25 -14.06 -1.87
N GLY A 148 -15.18 -13.84 -1.10
CA GLY A 148 -15.23 -13.73 0.35
C GLY A 148 -16.09 -12.56 0.81
N LEU A 149 -15.88 -11.38 0.22
CA LEU A 149 -16.66 -10.18 0.51
C LEU A 149 -18.14 -10.39 0.19
N LYS A 150 -18.46 -10.99 -0.96
CA LYS A 150 -19.85 -11.35 -1.30
C LYS A 150 -20.51 -12.26 -0.26
N LYS A 151 -19.78 -13.29 0.20
CA LYS A 151 -20.28 -14.19 1.27
C LYS A 151 -20.48 -13.45 2.59
N PHE A 152 -19.58 -12.51 2.91
CA PHE A 152 -19.70 -11.70 4.11
C PHE A 152 -20.92 -10.77 4.06
N ILE A 153 -21.13 -10.06 2.94
CA ILE A 153 -22.29 -9.18 2.75
C ILE A 153 -23.61 -9.96 2.93
N ASN A 154 -23.69 -11.16 2.36
CA ASN A 154 -24.89 -12.00 2.49
C ASN A 154 -25.09 -12.58 3.90
N SER A 155 -23.99 -12.81 4.63
CA SER A 155 -24.01 -13.48 5.93
C SER A 155 -22.84 -13.00 6.81
N PRO A 156 -22.98 -11.84 7.48
CA PRO A 156 -21.91 -11.29 8.31
C PRO A 156 -21.74 -12.15 9.55
N SER A 157 -20.57 -12.76 9.68
CA SER A 157 -20.21 -13.64 10.80
C SER A 157 -18.70 -13.62 10.99
N TYR A 158 -18.23 -14.07 12.16
CA TYR A 158 -16.79 -14.25 12.39
C TYR A 158 -16.17 -15.23 11.38
N ASP A 159 -16.88 -16.30 11.02
CA ASP A 159 -16.37 -17.31 10.09
C ASP A 159 -16.19 -16.74 8.68
N THR A 160 -17.18 -15.96 8.19
CA THR A 160 -17.08 -15.28 6.89
C THR A 160 -16.03 -14.17 6.92
N TYR A 161 -15.92 -13.42 8.02
CA TYR A 161 -14.86 -12.44 8.25
C TYR A 161 -13.46 -13.07 8.14
N TYR A 162 -13.20 -14.14 8.91
CA TYR A 162 -11.91 -14.83 8.87
C TYR A 162 -11.58 -15.37 7.48
N PHE A 163 -12.59 -15.87 6.75
CA PHE A 163 -12.42 -16.28 5.37
C PHE A 163 -11.93 -15.12 4.49
N VAL A 164 -12.53 -13.94 4.60
CA VAL A 164 -12.11 -12.74 3.84
C VAL A 164 -10.70 -12.32 4.23
N CYS A 165 -10.38 -12.22 5.52
CA CYS A 165 -9.05 -11.83 5.99
C CYS A 165 -7.97 -12.78 5.47
N ASN A 166 -8.24 -14.09 5.46
CA ASN A 166 -7.31 -15.08 4.94
C ASN A 166 -7.16 -14.94 3.41
N ALA A 167 -8.24 -14.67 2.68
CA ALA A 167 -8.18 -14.40 1.25
C ALA A 167 -7.33 -13.15 0.95
N MET A 168 -7.54 -12.04 1.66
CA MET A 168 -6.76 -10.80 1.51
C MET A 168 -5.28 -11.02 1.83
N ARG A 169 -4.99 -11.80 2.87
CA ARG A 169 -3.63 -12.19 3.25
C ARG A 169 -2.95 -12.98 2.14
N ASN A 170 -3.61 -14.02 1.64
CA ASN A 170 -3.08 -14.84 0.54
C ASN A 170 -2.83 -13.98 -0.71
N ASP A 171 -3.67 -12.99 -0.95
CA ASP A 171 -3.54 -12.10 -2.10
C ASP A 171 -2.40 -11.08 -1.97
N LEU A 172 -2.10 -10.61 -0.76
CA LEU A 172 -0.94 -9.73 -0.52
C LEU A 172 0.39 -10.50 -0.56
N TRP A 173 0.49 -11.62 0.17
CA TRP A 173 1.78 -12.26 0.42
C TRP A 173 2.00 -13.57 -0.34
N GLY A 174 0.98 -14.09 -1.05
CA GLY A 174 1.06 -15.37 -1.78
C GLY A 174 1.17 -16.63 -0.89
N ASN A 175 1.34 -16.46 0.43
CA ASN A 175 1.59 -17.56 1.35
C ASN A 175 0.29 -18.15 1.89
N LYS A 176 0.01 -19.40 1.51
CA LYS A 176 -1.05 -20.21 2.13
C LYS A 176 -0.67 -20.52 3.57
N ILE A 177 -1.40 -19.98 4.52
CA ILE A 177 -1.26 -20.40 5.92
C ILE A 177 -2.28 -21.48 6.21
N SER A 178 -1.81 -22.63 6.69
CA SER A 178 -2.66 -23.59 7.38
C SER A 178 -2.98 -23.02 8.75
N LEU A 179 -4.06 -22.23 8.85
CA LEU A 179 -4.56 -21.88 10.17
C LEU A 179 -5.01 -23.19 10.85
N PRO A 180 -4.52 -23.51 12.06
CA PRO A 180 -5.11 -24.58 12.83
C PRO A 180 -6.60 -24.26 12.99
N LYS A 181 -7.47 -25.26 12.77
CA LYS A 181 -8.92 -25.10 12.92
C LYS A 181 -9.19 -24.53 14.30
N ILE A 182 -9.48 -23.22 14.38
CA ILE A 182 -9.76 -22.56 15.64
C ILE A 182 -11.03 -23.24 16.15
N ARG A 183 -10.93 -24.06 17.20
CA ARG A 183 -12.10 -24.45 17.98
C ARG A 183 -12.58 -23.17 18.62
N THR A 184 -13.51 -22.50 17.96
CA THR A 184 -14.33 -21.49 18.59
C THR A 184 -15.16 -22.24 19.65
N ASN A 185 -14.57 -22.43 20.83
CA ASN A 185 -15.36 -22.54 22.05
C ASN A 185 -16.02 -21.18 22.19
N ARG A 186 -17.14 -20.98 21.48
CA ARG A 186 -18.05 -19.87 21.73
C ARG A 186 -18.51 -20.09 23.16
N VAL A 187 -17.85 -19.44 24.11
CA VAL A 187 -18.51 -19.09 25.35
C VAL A 187 -19.62 -18.16 24.88
N THR A 188 -20.82 -18.71 24.76
CA THR A 188 -22.05 -17.94 24.70
C THR A 188 -22.01 -17.08 25.95
N ILE A 189 -21.55 -15.84 25.81
CA ILE A 189 -21.88 -14.80 26.77
C ILE A 189 -23.37 -14.57 26.53
N GLU A 190 -24.20 -15.43 27.12
CA GLU A 190 -25.59 -15.10 27.38
C GLU A 190 -25.54 -13.80 28.18
N ARG A 191 -25.87 -12.69 27.52
CA ARG A 191 -26.05 -11.40 28.18
C ARG A 191 -27.26 -11.56 29.10
N GLN A 192 -26.99 -11.79 30.38
CA GLN A 192 -27.87 -11.43 31.49
C GLN A 192 -27.90 -9.90 31.65
#